data_AF-A0A3M1H1W0-F1
#
_entry.id   AF-A0A3M1H1W0-F1
#
_cell.length_a   1.000
_cell.length_b   1.000
_cell.length_c   1.000
_cell.angle_alpha   90.00
_cell.angle_beta   90.00
_cell.angle_gamma   90.00
#
_symmetry.space_group_name_H-M   'P 1'
#
loop_
_entity.id
_entity.type
_entity.pdbx_description
1 polymer ?
#
loop_
_entity_poly.entity_id
_entity_poly.type
_entity_poly.pdbx_seq_one_letter_code
_entity_poly.pdbx_strand_id
1 'polypeptide(L)'
;MSFPAYVHGIMKYVAKGGAIEPKSKVGSITITVPKERKLPATKLEIVLTPSLASAMLDALPYLSSYPYGCTEQTMSRFLPSVVTADILKELGTTLETIGKKRKELNAKYLASRPWLRYHYSSATYSTKELMRRVYHGLYRLYNFQHGDGGWGWWRYGHSDPYMSAYVVYGLSTAKKAGIPVDQRVLSRGISYIKRSLPKIKSVHVKAYMLFALSNTGSATKKDLEYVYKKRGYLNLYSKALLALALHNMKLKKQAQVVCRNIMDLVKVDKENQTAWFETEQNYWWFWYNSDIETNAYILMALSNVDPQNKILPKMVKWLLRNREGMRWRSTKTTAFVVYAMADYIRATGELNPEYTITVKLGKKVLKEVTVTKKNALFFDNRVLLVGKDVPSGTHTISIEKDGKGRLYYTAYLEYFTKEENLKGAGNEIFIKRNYFKLIPKKVVRKVGKRKATFLSYDRIPLKDGDVLESGDLVEVQLDIEAKNDYEYLMFEDRKPAGLEAVALRSGYSYANGLCSNMELRDEKVVFFVNWLQQGKHYITYKLRAEIPGMFHALPTYGEAMYAPKVKATSDEWRVTVKDEKAGH
;
A
#
# COMPACT_ATOMS: atom_id res chain seq x y z
N MET A 1 38.15 -30.01 8.20
CA MET A 1 36.80 -29.45 8.41
C MET A 1 36.80 -28.06 7.77
N SER A 2 35.83 -27.75 6.90
CA SER A 2 35.72 -26.46 6.21
C SER A 2 34.45 -25.75 6.67
N PHE A 3 34.56 -24.49 7.09
CA PHE A 3 33.42 -23.70 7.57
C PHE A 3 33.05 -22.61 6.56
N PRO A 4 31.74 -22.34 6.34
CA PRO A 4 31.32 -21.22 5.51
C PRO A 4 31.64 -19.89 6.20
N ALA A 5 32.54 -19.09 5.59
CA ALA A 5 32.85 -17.74 6.04
C ALA A 5 31.98 -16.72 5.28
N TYR A 6 31.07 -16.05 5.99
CA TYR A 6 30.24 -14.98 5.43
C TYR A 6 30.96 -13.63 5.53
N VAL A 7 30.95 -12.85 4.44
CA VAL A 7 31.53 -11.51 4.42
C VAL A 7 30.74 -10.60 5.37
N HIS A 8 31.45 -9.94 6.30
CA HIS A 8 30.89 -8.89 7.16
C HIS A 8 30.24 -7.79 6.33
N GLY A 9 29.01 -7.42 6.69
CA GLY A 9 28.22 -6.43 5.97
C GLY A 9 26.81 -6.91 5.59
N ILE A 10 26.00 -5.99 5.08
CA ILE A 10 24.63 -6.28 4.67
C ILE A 10 24.19 -5.35 3.53
N MET A 11 23.22 -5.81 2.74
CA MET A 11 22.49 -4.93 1.83
C MET A 11 21.68 -3.91 2.63
N LYS A 12 21.92 -2.63 2.37
CA LYS A 12 21.15 -1.50 2.86
C LYS A 12 20.28 -0.94 1.75
N TYR A 13 19.10 -0.49 2.14
CA TYR A 13 18.15 0.18 1.28
C TYR A 13 17.64 1.44 1.98
N VAL A 14 17.78 2.58 1.32
CA VAL A 14 17.35 3.88 1.82
C VAL A 14 16.42 4.50 0.79
N ALA A 15 15.21 4.87 1.22
CA ALA A 15 14.23 5.56 0.39
C ALA A 15 13.96 6.94 0.97
N LYS A 16 14.10 7.99 0.15
CA LYS A 16 13.73 9.37 0.51
C LYS A 16 12.92 9.99 -0.61
N GLY A 17 11.92 10.78 -0.29
CA GLY A 17 11.10 11.42 -1.33
C GLY A 17 10.45 12.70 -0.85
N GLY A 18 9.94 13.47 -1.80
CA GLY A 18 9.33 14.76 -1.57
C GLY A 18 8.37 15.14 -2.68
N ALA A 19 7.82 16.36 -2.56
CA ALA A 19 6.99 16.98 -3.58
C ALA A 19 7.39 18.44 -3.73
N ILE A 20 7.30 18.95 -4.95
CA ILE A 20 7.40 20.37 -5.28
C ILE A 20 5.98 20.85 -5.57
N GLU A 21 5.50 21.77 -4.73
CA GLU A 21 4.21 22.43 -4.89
C GLU A 21 4.13 23.19 -6.23
N PRO A 22 2.92 23.45 -6.78
CA PRO A 22 2.77 24.10 -8.09
C PRO A 22 3.56 25.42 -8.25
N LYS A 23 3.65 26.23 -7.19
CA LYS A 23 4.35 27.52 -7.16
C LYS A 23 5.80 27.43 -6.69
N SER A 24 6.23 26.30 -6.12
CA SER A 24 7.60 26.10 -5.68
C SER A 24 8.47 25.69 -6.86
N LYS A 25 9.76 26.06 -6.81
CA LYS A 25 10.73 25.78 -7.88
C LYS A 25 11.74 24.70 -7.54
N VAL A 26 11.98 24.41 -6.26
CA VAL A 26 13.06 23.49 -5.86
C VAL A 26 12.57 22.54 -4.79
N GLY A 27 12.94 21.28 -4.93
CA GLY A 27 12.90 20.26 -3.88
C GLY A 27 14.28 19.65 -3.71
N SER A 28 14.61 19.19 -2.50
CA SER A 28 15.90 18.57 -2.23
C SER A 28 15.78 17.43 -1.23
N ILE A 29 16.60 16.40 -1.42
CA ILE A 29 16.79 15.31 -0.46
C ILE A 29 18.27 15.04 -0.28
N THR A 30 18.66 14.74 0.95
CA THR A 30 20.05 14.41 1.30
C THR A 30 20.19 12.90 1.41
N ILE A 31 21.16 12.33 0.72
CA ILE A 31 21.55 10.91 0.84
C ILE A 31 22.98 10.81 1.37
N THR A 32 23.28 9.74 2.10
CA THR A 32 24.63 9.45 2.58
C THR A 32 25.03 8.08 2.06
N VAL A 33 26.15 8.03 1.34
CA VAL A 33 26.67 6.82 0.70
C VAL A 33 28.00 6.47 1.38
N PRO A 34 28.15 5.27 1.97
CA PRO A 34 29.37 4.95 2.69
C PRO A 34 30.56 4.70 1.76
N LYS A 35 31.78 4.98 2.25
CA LYS A 35 33.02 4.71 1.50
C LYS A 35 33.27 3.21 1.39
N GLU A 36 33.08 2.48 2.49
CA GLU A 36 33.26 1.04 2.59
C GLU A 36 32.03 0.28 2.10
N ARG A 37 31.95 0.05 0.78
CA ARG A 37 30.84 -0.66 0.14
C ARG A 37 31.30 -1.55 -1.00
N LYS A 38 30.48 -2.53 -1.39
CA LYS A 38 30.67 -3.24 -2.67
C LYS A 38 30.12 -2.39 -3.81
N LEU A 39 31.01 -1.85 -4.64
CA LEU A 39 30.62 -1.05 -5.81
C LEU A 39 29.65 -1.79 -6.75
N PRO A 40 29.86 -3.07 -7.13
CA PRO A 40 28.92 -3.76 -8.03
C PRO A 40 27.49 -3.89 -7.48
N ALA A 41 27.31 -3.81 -6.16
CA ALA A 41 26.01 -3.87 -5.49
C ALA A 41 25.41 -2.48 -5.21
N THR A 42 26.07 -1.38 -5.59
CA THR A 42 25.63 -0.01 -5.30
C THR A 42 24.78 0.55 -6.44
N LYS A 43 23.60 1.09 -6.12
CA LYS A 43 22.64 1.67 -7.07
C LYS A 43 21.93 2.87 -6.46
N LEU A 44 21.80 3.95 -7.21
CA LEU A 44 20.96 5.10 -6.87
C LEU A 44 19.94 5.30 -7.99
N GLU A 45 18.66 5.12 -7.67
CA GLU A 45 17.54 5.34 -8.58
C GLU A 45 16.74 6.56 -8.11
N ILE A 46 16.62 7.59 -8.95
CA ILE A 46 15.73 8.74 -8.74
C ILE A 46 14.55 8.58 -9.67
N VAL A 47 13.34 8.63 -9.13
CA VAL A 47 12.08 8.53 -9.88
C VAL A 47 11.32 9.85 -9.74
N LEU A 48 10.99 10.45 -10.88
CA LEU A 48 10.18 11.66 -11.02
C LEU A 48 8.76 11.27 -11.36
N THR A 49 7.78 11.93 -10.75
CA THR A 49 6.37 11.63 -10.97
C THR A 49 5.60 12.96 -11.09
N PRO A 50 5.32 13.43 -12.32
CA PRO A 50 4.71 14.73 -12.56
C PRO A 50 3.23 14.73 -12.23
N SER A 51 2.62 13.54 -12.25
CA SER A 51 1.33 13.26 -11.69
C SER A 51 1.31 11.83 -11.17
N LEU A 52 0.54 11.62 -10.11
CA LEU A 52 0.22 10.30 -9.59
C LEU A 52 -0.64 9.48 -10.58
N ALA A 53 -1.08 10.10 -11.69
CA ALA A 53 -1.70 9.45 -12.85
C ALA A 53 -0.92 8.25 -13.39
N SER A 54 0.41 8.25 -13.32
CA SER A 54 1.22 7.09 -13.75
C SER A 54 0.90 5.81 -12.97
N ALA A 55 0.64 5.92 -11.67
CA ALA A 55 0.23 4.81 -10.83
C ALA A 55 -1.21 4.37 -11.10
N MET A 56 -2.09 5.31 -11.45
CA MET A 56 -3.44 5.02 -11.95
C MET A 56 -3.36 4.18 -13.25
N LEU A 57 -2.49 4.57 -14.18
CA LEU A 57 -2.26 3.87 -15.45
C LEU A 57 -1.70 2.45 -15.26
N ASP A 58 -0.88 2.22 -14.23
CA ASP A 58 -0.39 0.88 -13.89
C ASP A 58 -1.55 -0.05 -13.49
N ALA A 59 -2.64 0.49 -12.92
CA ALA A 59 -3.76 -0.30 -12.41
C ALA A 59 -4.81 -0.64 -13.48
N LEU A 60 -4.89 0.17 -14.56
CA LEU A 60 -5.90 -0.02 -15.62
C LEU A 60 -5.88 -1.43 -16.26
N PRO A 61 -4.71 -2.05 -16.58
CA PRO A 61 -4.69 -3.40 -17.14
C PRO A 61 -5.24 -4.45 -16.18
N TYR A 62 -4.99 -4.32 -14.88
CA TYR A 62 -5.53 -5.22 -13.85
C TYR A 62 -7.06 -5.09 -13.73
N LEU A 63 -7.58 -3.86 -13.76
CA LEU A 63 -9.03 -3.61 -13.73
C LEU A 63 -9.77 -4.25 -14.91
N SER A 64 -9.10 -4.39 -16.06
CA SER A 64 -9.63 -5.08 -17.22
C SER A 64 -9.75 -6.59 -17.00
N SER A 65 -8.84 -7.25 -16.28
CA SER A 65 -8.61 -8.71 -16.35
C SER A 65 -9.32 -9.60 -15.30
N TYR A 66 -10.42 -9.17 -14.70
CA TYR A 66 -11.04 -9.89 -13.56
C TYR A 66 -12.11 -10.94 -13.95
N PRO A 67 -12.06 -12.22 -13.50
CA PRO A 67 -12.94 -13.25 -14.10
C PRO A 67 -13.98 -14.00 -13.19
N TYR A 68 -15.12 -13.45 -12.68
CA TYR A 68 -16.25 -14.29 -12.13
C TYR A 68 -17.75 -13.79 -12.35
N GLY A 69 -18.81 -14.57 -12.01
CA GLY A 69 -20.19 -14.53 -12.59
C GLY A 69 -21.50 -14.17 -11.80
N CYS A 70 -21.56 -13.84 -10.51
CA CYS A 70 -22.79 -13.31 -9.82
C CYS A 70 -23.17 -11.86 -10.22
N THR A 71 -24.22 -11.24 -9.67
CA THR A 71 -24.52 -9.81 -9.91
C THR A 71 -23.41 -8.91 -9.38
N GLU A 72 -22.99 -9.14 -8.13
CA GLU A 72 -21.85 -8.46 -7.51
C GLU A 72 -20.58 -8.68 -8.32
N GLN A 73 -20.31 -9.92 -8.74
CA GLN A 73 -19.14 -10.23 -9.56
C GLN A 73 -19.21 -9.61 -10.98
N THR A 74 -20.42 -9.53 -11.57
CA THR A 74 -20.67 -8.84 -12.84
C THR A 74 -20.39 -7.35 -12.69
N MET A 75 -20.80 -6.73 -11.58
CA MET A 75 -20.46 -5.34 -11.25
C MET A 75 -18.97 -5.14 -11.00
N SER A 76 -18.32 -6.08 -10.31
CA SER A 76 -16.87 -6.11 -10.08
C SER A 76 -16.04 -6.28 -11.36
N ARG A 77 -16.66 -6.62 -12.50
CA ARG A 77 -16.07 -6.57 -13.86
C ARG A 77 -16.48 -5.31 -14.63
N PHE A 78 -17.78 -5.04 -14.63
CA PHE A 78 -18.39 -3.99 -15.44
C PHE A 78 -17.92 -2.61 -15.01
N LEU A 79 -18.05 -2.28 -13.72
CA LEU A 79 -17.73 -0.93 -13.23
C LEU A 79 -16.25 -0.59 -13.44
N PRO A 80 -15.27 -1.45 -13.09
CA PRO A 80 -13.88 -1.15 -13.39
C PRO A 80 -13.57 -1.00 -14.88
N SER A 81 -14.23 -1.80 -15.74
CA SER A 81 -14.05 -1.70 -17.20
C SER A 81 -14.60 -0.39 -17.76
N VAL A 82 -15.77 0.02 -17.28
CA VAL A 82 -16.40 1.32 -17.59
C VAL A 82 -15.50 2.47 -17.17
N VAL A 83 -15.01 2.45 -15.92
CA VAL A 83 -14.11 3.47 -15.38
C VAL A 83 -12.81 3.52 -16.19
N THR A 84 -12.26 2.37 -16.57
CA THR A 84 -11.08 2.30 -17.42
C THR A 84 -11.35 2.93 -18.80
N ALA A 85 -12.49 2.63 -19.42
CA ALA A 85 -12.87 3.20 -20.72
C ALA A 85 -13.05 4.72 -20.64
N ASP A 86 -13.70 5.24 -19.59
CA ASP A 86 -13.87 6.68 -19.34
C ASP A 86 -12.51 7.39 -19.22
N ILE A 87 -11.60 6.84 -18.41
CA ILE A 87 -10.27 7.40 -18.22
C ILE A 87 -9.45 7.35 -19.51
N LEU A 88 -9.47 6.25 -20.26
CA LEU A 88 -8.75 6.16 -21.53
C LEU A 88 -9.24 7.20 -22.54
N LYS A 89 -10.55 7.41 -22.61
CA LYS A 89 -11.19 8.42 -23.45
C LYS A 89 -10.76 9.83 -23.04
N GLU A 90 -10.79 10.15 -21.74
CA GLU A 90 -10.36 11.45 -21.24
C GLU A 90 -8.87 11.72 -21.50
N LEU A 91 -8.03 10.70 -21.35
CA LEU A 91 -6.59 10.79 -21.60
C LEU A 91 -6.25 10.74 -23.11
N GLY A 92 -7.22 10.50 -23.98
CA GLY A 92 -7.01 10.39 -25.43
C GLY A 92 -6.01 9.30 -25.81
N THR A 93 -6.00 8.18 -25.09
CA THR A 93 -5.03 7.08 -25.28
C THR A 93 -5.73 5.72 -25.27
N THR A 94 -5.01 4.68 -25.68
CA THR A 94 -5.50 3.30 -25.67
C THR A 94 -4.65 2.41 -24.76
N LEU A 95 -5.18 1.26 -24.33
CA LEU A 95 -4.39 0.29 -23.55
C LEU A 95 -3.17 -0.21 -24.32
N GLU A 96 -3.29 -0.42 -25.63
CA GLU A 96 -2.19 -0.84 -26.51
C GLU A 96 -1.06 0.19 -26.48
N THR A 97 -1.41 1.47 -26.59
CA THR A 97 -0.45 2.59 -26.56
C THR A 97 0.27 2.66 -25.21
N ILE A 98 -0.48 2.49 -24.12
CA ILE A 98 0.08 2.45 -22.75
C ILE A 98 1.06 1.28 -22.62
N GLY A 99 0.67 0.09 -23.09
CA GLY A 99 1.49 -1.12 -23.04
C GLY A 99 2.78 -0.99 -23.86
N LYS A 100 2.70 -0.42 -25.08
CA LYS A 100 3.87 -0.16 -25.93
C LYS A 100 4.84 0.83 -25.28
N LYS A 101 4.36 2.01 -24.87
CA LYS A 101 5.18 3.04 -24.22
C LYS A 101 5.86 2.53 -22.94
N ARG A 102 5.17 1.69 -22.15
CA ARG A 102 5.76 1.04 -20.97
C ARG A 102 6.91 0.10 -21.30
N LYS A 103 6.75 -0.72 -22.34
CA LYS A 103 7.82 -1.64 -22.77
C LYS A 103 9.05 -0.86 -23.25
N GLU A 104 8.83 0.23 -23.98
CA GLU A 104 9.89 1.13 -24.46
C GLU A 104 10.60 1.85 -23.30
N LEU A 105 9.86 2.52 -22.41
CA LEU A 105 10.41 3.28 -21.28
C LEU A 105 11.14 2.39 -20.26
N ASN A 106 10.68 1.15 -20.07
CA ASN A 106 11.28 0.23 -19.10
C ASN A 106 12.28 -0.75 -19.73
N ALA A 107 12.64 -0.63 -21.01
CA ALA A 107 13.50 -1.62 -21.67
C ALA A 107 14.85 -1.86 -20.95
N LYS A 108 15.54 -0.77 -20.54
CA LYS A 108 16.79 -0.85 -19.75
C LYS A 108 16.56 -1.38 -18.32
N TYR A 109 15.43 -1.04 -17.70
CA TYR A 109 15.07 -1.49 -16.34
C TYR A 109 14.70 -2.98 -16.32
N LEU A 110 13.89 -3.44 -17.28
CA LEU A 110 13.49 -4.84 -17.43
C LEU A 110 14.67 -5.73 -17.80
N ALA A 111 15.65 -5.23 -18.56
CA ALA A 111 16.89 -5.95 -18.84
C ALA A 111 17.69 -6.27 -17.56
N SER A 112 17.58 -5.44 -16.52
CA SER A 112 18.25 -5.67 -15.22
C SER A 112 17.49 -6.62 -14.27
N ARG A 113 16.25 -7.03 -14.61
CA ARG A 113 15.40 -7.89 -13.77
C ARG A 113 14.55 -8.88 -14.61
N PRO A 114 15.14 -10.01 -15.05
CA PRO A 114 14.52 -10.93 -16.01
C PRO A 114 13.14 -11.49 -15.59
N TRP A 115 12.91 -11.70 -14.28
CA TRP A 115 11.64 -12.25 -13.77
C TRP A 115 10.42 -11.34 -13.96
N LEU A 116 10.62 -10.03 -14.15
CA LEU A 116 9.53 -9.06 -14.36
C LEU A 116 8.92 -9.14 -15.77
N ARG A 117 9.54 -9.84 -16.73
CA ARG A 117 9.02 -9.99 -18.10
C ARG A 117 7.68 -10.72 -18.18
N TYR A 118 7.40 -11.65 -17.25
CA TYR A 118 6.20 -12.49 -17.28
C TYR A 118 4.90 -11.73 -16.92
N HIS A 119 5.00 -10.60 -16.20
CA HIS A 119 3.84 -9.84 -15.72
C HIS A 119 3.19 -8.93 -16.80
N TYR A 120 3.76 -8.84 -18.00
CA TYR A 120 3.28 -8.02 -19.12
C TYR A 120 2.64 -8.87 -20.23
N SER A 121 1.69 -9.75 -19.87
CA SER A 121 0.94 -10.56 -20.83
C SER A 121 0.13 -9.68 -21.79
N SER A 122 -0.05 -10.13 -23.04
CA SER A 122 -0.61 -9.33 -24.15
C SER A 122 -2.11 -9.05 -24.04
N ALA A 123 -2.87 -9.91 -23.35
CA ALA A 123 -4.34 -9.84 -23.30
C ALA A 123 -4.89 -8.71 -22.42
N THR A 124 -4.11 -8.17 -21.49
CA THR A 124 -4.51 -7.07 -20.59
C THR A 124 -4.45 -5.70 -21.25
N TYR A 125 -3.80 -5.59 -22.41
CA TYR A 125 -3.56 -4.34 -23.13
C TYR A 125 -4.40 -4.20 -24.42
N SER A 126 -5.62 -4.75 -24.46
CA SER A 126 -6.54 -4.62 -25.60
C SER A 126 -7.76 -3.77 -25.25
N THR A 127 -7.87 -2.60 -25.87
CA THR A 127 -9.02 -1.69 -25.79
C THR A 127 -10.26 -2.33 -26.41
N LYS A 128 -10.09 -3.09 -27.49
CA LYS A 128 -11.20 -3.85 -28.13
C LYS A 128 -11.79 -4.87 -27.14
N GLU A 129 -10.94 -5.63 -26.46
CA GLU A 129 -11.38 -6.61 -25.47
C GLU A 129 -12.01 -5.94 -24.24
N LEU A 130 -11.48 -4.80 -23.80
CA LEU A 130 -12.09 -3.98 -22.74
C LEU A 130 -13.53 -3.60 -23.10
N MET A 131 -13.76 -3.05 -24.30
CA MET A 131 -15.10 -2.66 -24.73
C MET A 131 -16.03 -3.85 -24.88
N ARG A 132 -15.54 -4.99 -25.38
CA ARG A 132 -16.31 -6.24 -25.42
C ARG A 132 -16.80 -6.65 -24.03
N ARG A 133 -15.95 -6.53 -23.00
CA ARG A 133 -16.29 -6.81 -21.60
C ARG A 133 -17.31 -5.82 -21.03
N VAL A 134 -17.19 -4.54 -21.35
CA VAL A 134 -18.17 -3.51 -20.99
C VAL A 134 -19.55 -3.88 -21.52
N TYR A 135 -19.68 -4.15 -22.82
CA TYR A 135 -20.97 -4.49 -23.43
C TYR A 135 -21.53 -5.82 -22.94
N HIS A 136 -20.69 -6.83 -22.73
CA HIS A 136 -21.13 -8.09 -22.16
C HIS A 136 -21.59 -7.95 -20.71
N GLY A 137 -20.91 -7.14 -19.90
CA GLY A 137 -21.33 -6.80 -18.53
C GLY A 137 -22.68 -6.08 -18.53
N LEU A 138 -22.86 -5.11 -19.43
CA LEU A 138 -24.11 -4.37 -19.61
C LEU A 138 -25.28 -5.32 -19.95
N TYR A 139 -25.08 -6.21 -20.93
CA TYR A 139 -26.06 -7.21 -21.32
C TYR A 139 -26.45 -8.15 -20.16
N ARG A 140 -25.47 -8.61 -19.37
CA ARG A 140 -25.76 -9.42 -18.16
C ARG A 140 -26.59 -8.65 -17.14
N LEU A 141 -26.24 -7.39 -16.87
CA LEU A 141 -26.99 -6.57 -15.92
C LEU A 141 -28.43 -6.37 -16.39
N TYR A 142 -28.68 -6.23 -17.69
CA TYR A 142 -30.04 -6.14 -18.23
C TYR A 142 -30.82 -7.42 -17.99
N ASN A 143 -30.20 -8.57 -18.26
CA ASN A 143 -30.81 -9.88 -18.02
C ASN A 143 -31.01 -10.25 -16.54
N PHE A 144 -30.38 -9.51 -15.63
CA PHE A 144 -30.49 -9.71 -14.18
C PHE A 144 -31.49 -8.74 -13.53
N GLN A 145 -32.07 -7.81 -14.29
CA GLN A 145 -33.09 -6.91 -13.76
C GLN A 145 -34.42 -7.65 -13.62
N HIS A 146 -35.03 -7.60 -12.44
CA HIS A 146 -36.31 -8.25 -12.17
C HIS A 146 -37.51 -7.41 -12.63
N GLY A 147 -38.71 -8.00 -12.61
CA GLY A 147 -39.96 -7.34 -12.99
C GLY A 147 -40.23 -6.03 -12.23
N ASP A 148 -39.88 -5.98 -10.94
CA ASP A 148 -40.01 -4.79 -10.09
C ASP A 148 -39.01 -3.66 -10.41
N GLY A 149 -38.04 -3.92 -11.30
CA GLY A 149 -36.99 -2.99 -11.71
C GLY A 149 -35.71 -3.06 -10.88
N GLY A 150 -35.67 -3.88 -9.83
CA GLY A 150 -34.49 -4.06 -8.97
C GLY A 150 -33.55 -5.16 -9.44
N TRP A 151 -32.44 -5.30 -8.72
CA TRP A 151 -31.44 -6.37 -8.86
C TRP A 151 -31.23 -7.04 -7.52
N GLY A 152 -31.09 -8.37 -7.53
CA GLY A 152 -30.65 -9.16 -6.39
C GLY A 152 -29.14 -9.45 -6.43
N TRP A 153 -28.66 -10.11 -5.38
CA TRP A 153 -27.30 -10.67 -5.32
C TRP A 153 -27.03 -11.70 -6.44
N TRP A 154 -28.10 -12.40 -6.85
CA TRP A 154 -28.13 -13.40 -7.90
C TRP A 154 -29.26 -13.10 -8.89
N ARG A 155 -29.15 -13.64 -10.12
CA ARG A 155 -30.12 -13.44 -11.21
C ARG A 155 -31.55 -13.84 -10.84
N TYR A 156 -31.72 -14.89 -10.05
CA TYR A 156 -33.02 -15.45 -9.68
C TYR A 156 -33.37 -15.21 -8.19
N GLY A 157 -32.59 -14.37 -7.50
CA GLY A 157 -32.86 -14.01 -6.11
C GLY A 157 -33.88 -12.88 -5.99
N HIS A 158 -34.20 -12.47 -4.77
CA HIS A 158 -35.01 -11.27 -4.55
C HIS A 158 -34.22 -9.98 -4.84
N SER A 159 -34.92 -8.94 -5.29
CA SER A 159 -34.33 -7.61 -5.46
C SER A 159 -33.86 -7.06 -4.11
N ASP A 160 -32.62 -6.58 -4.08
CA ASP A 160 -31.99 -6.00 -2.90
C ASP A 160 -31.76 -4.48 -3.12
N PRO A 161 -32.15 -3.61 -2.17
CA PRO A 161 -32.00 -2.16 -2.29
C PRO A 161 -30.57 -1.68 -2.47
N TYR A 162 -29.61 -2.33 -1.81
CA TYR A 162 -28.20 -1.99 -1.92
C TYR A 162 -27.64 -2.41 -3.28
N MET A 163 -27.87 -3.66 -3.70
CA MET A 163 -27.41 -4.15 -5.00
C MET A 163 -28.03 -3.35 -6.15
N SER A 164 -29.30 -2.99 -6.04
CA SER A 164 -29.97 -2.14 -7.03
C SER A 164 -29.33 -0.75 -7.11
N ALA A 165 -28.97 -0.15 -5.96
CA ALA A 165 -28.22 1.11 -5.93
C ALA A 165 -26.82 0.96 -6.55
N TYR A 166 -26.14 -0.16 -6.31
CA TYR A 166 -24.82 -0.41 -6.88
C TYR A 166 -24.88 -0.51 -8.41
N VAL A 167 -25.86 -1.25 -8.94
CA VAL A 167 -26.08 -1.36 -10.39
C VAL A 167 -26.48 -0.02 -11.01
N VAL A 168 -27.40 0.73 -10.40
CA VAL A 168 -27.80 2.06 -10.90
C VAL A 168 -26.62 3.04 -10.91
N TYR A 169 -25.77 3.01 -9.88
CA TYR A 169 -24.54 3.78 -9.88
C TYR A 169 -23.62 3.38 -11.05
N GLY A 170 -23.39 2.08 -11.27
CA GLY A 170 -22.55 1.62 -12.38
C GLY A 170 -23.11 1.96 -13.76
N LEU A 171 -24.41 1.81 -13.98
CA LEU A 171 -25.08 2.21 -15.22
C LEU A 171 -25.02 3.73 -15.43
N SER A 172 -25.14 4.52 -14.36
CA SER A 172 -24.96 5.97 -14.40
C SER A 172 -23.53 6.35 -14.80
N THR A 173 -22.53 5.71 -14.22
CA THR A 173 -21.11 5.89 -14.58
C THR A 173 -20.86 5.51 -16.04
N ALA A 174 -21.44 4.41 -16.52
CA ALA A 174 -21.31 3.99 -17.91
C ALA A 174 -21.93 5.02 -18.88
N LYS A 175 -23.11 5.54 -18.53
CA LYS A 175 -23.76 6.59 -19.31
C LYS A 175 -22.89 7.86 -19.36
N LYS A 176 -22.29 8.28 -18.25
CA LYS A 176 -21.37 9.43 -18.19
C LYS A 176 -20.12 9.22 -19.06
N ALA A 177 -19.59 8.00 -19.12
CA ALA A 177 -18.49 7.62 -19.99
C ALA A 177 -18.83 7.64 -21.50
N GLY A 178 -20.13 7.80 -21.85
CA GLY A 178 -20.63 7.76 -23.22
C GLY A 178 -20.92 6.35 -23.73
N ILE A 179 -21.01 5.35 -22.83
CA ILE A 179 -21.47 4.01 -23.19
C ILE A 179 -23.01 4.07 -23.35
N PRO A 180 -23.57 3.52 -24.44
CA PRO A 180 -25.00 3.53 -24.68
C PRO A 180 -25.71 2.63 -23.65
N VAL A 181 -26.37 3.25 -22.67
CA VAL A 181 -27.17 2.56 -21.65
C VAL A 181 -28.66 2.71 -21.97
N ASP A 182 -29.42 1.61 -22.01
CA ASP A 182 -30.88 1.65 -22.16
C ASP A 182 -31.51 2.46 -21.01
N GLN A 183 -32.12 3.58 -21.38
CA GLN A 183 -32.72 4.51 -20.43
C GLN A 183 -33.89 3.89 -19.67
N ARG A 184 -34.62 2.94 -20.25
CA ARG A 184 -35.76 2.27 -19.59
C ARG A 184 -35.27 1.39 -18.43
N VAL A 185 -34.19 0.64 -18.64
CA VAL A 185 -33.56 -0.17 -17.59
C VAL A 185 -33.12 0.71 -16.42
N LEU A 186 -32.41 1.80 -16.73
CA LEU A 186 -31.93 2.74 -15.72
C LEU A 186 -33.09 3.41 -14.96
N SER A 187 -34.12 3.88 -15.66
CA SER A 187 -35.30 4.52 -15.06
C SER A 187 -36.07 3.55 -14.14
N ARG A 188 -36.21 2.28 -14.51
CA ARG A 188 -36.84 1.25 -13.67
C ARG A 188 -36.03 1.00 -12.39
N GLY A 189 -34.70 0.95 -12.49
CA GLY A 189 -33.80 0.86 -11.36
C GLY A 189 -33.93 2.03 -10.39
N ILE A 190 -33.91 3.26 -10.93
CA ILE A 190 -34.13 4.49 -10.14
C ILE A 190 -35.48 4.43 -9.41
N SER A 191 -36.53 3.98 -10.10
CA SER A 191 -37.88 3.87 -9.54
C SER A 191 -37.95 2.85 -8.41
N TYR A 192 -37.30 1.69 -8.57
CA TYR A 192 -37.17 0.69 -7.51
C TYR A 192 -36.47 1.27 -6.27
N ILE A 193 -35.31 1.92 -6.43
CA ILE A 193 -34.56 2.52 -5.32
C ILE A 193 -35.42 3.55 -4.58
N LYS A 194 -36.12 4.44 -5.31
CA LYS A 194 -37.00 5.46 -4.72
C LYS A 194 -38.14 4.84 -3.90
N ARG A 195 -38.78 3.77 -4.39
CA ARG A 195 -39.84 3.08 -3.64
C ARG A 195 -39.32 2.33 -2.41
N SER A 196 -38.09 1.82 -2.48
CA SER A 196 -37.45 1.09 -1.38
C SER A 196 -36.89 2.01 -0.29
N LEU A 197 -36.44 3.22 -0.64
CA LEU A 197 -35.74 4.14 0.25
C LEU A 197 -36.46 4.45 1.58
N PRO A 198 -37.79 4.70 1.63
CA PRO A 198 -38.50 4.96 2.88
C PRO A 198 -38.50 3.77 3.84
N LYS A 199 -38.44 2.54 3.31
CA LYS A 199 -38.51 1.28 4.09
C LYS A 199 -37.18 0.92 4.76
N ILE A 200 -36.08 1.51 4.31
CA ILE A 200 -34.75 1.22 4.85
C ILE A 200 -34.62 1.82 6.25
N LYS A 201 -34.19 1.01 7.23
CA LYS A 201 -33.91 1.49 8.59
C LYS A 201 -32.49 2.05 8.72
N SER A 202 -31.51 1.38 8.10
CA SER A 202 -30.10 1.78 8.18
C SER A 202 -29.84 3.11 7.47
N VAL A 203 -29.35 4.10 8.22
CA VAL A 203 -28.97 5.41 7.67
C VAL A 203 -27.78 5.31 6.70
N HIS A 204 -26.90 4.33 6.89
CA HIS A 204 -25.75 4.06 6.00
C HIS A 204 -26.19 3.57 4.63
N VAL A 205 -27.14 2.62 4.60
CA VAL A 205 -27.72 2.12 3.34
C VAL A 205 -28.47 3.24 2.62
N LYS A 206 -29.20 4.10 3.35
CA LYS A 206 -29.81 5.31 2.75
C LYS A 206 -28.77 6.25 2.13
N ALA A 207 -27.66 6.50 2.81
CA ALA A 207 -26.59 7.34 2.28
C ALA A 207 -26.04 6.78 0.95
N TYR A 208 -25.83 5.47 0.86
CA TYR A 208 -25.40 4.82 -0.37
C TYR A 208 -26.44 4.90 -1.49
N MET A 209 -27.71 4.60 -1.20
CA MET A 209 -28.80 4.72 -2.18
C MET A 209 -28.95 6.16 -2.69
N LEU A 210 -28.83 7.15 -1.82
CA LEU A 210 -28.89 8.56 -2.19
C LEU A 210 -27.67 9.01 -3.00
N PHE A 211 -26.48 8.48 -2.70
CA PHE A 211 -25.30 8.67 -3.55
C PHE A 211 -25.54 8.12 -4.97
N ALA A 212 -26.07 6.91 -5.11
CA ALA A 212 -26.41 6.34 -6.42
C ALA A 212 -27.46 7.19 -7.16
N LEU A 213 -28.54 7.59 -6.49
CA LEU A 213 -29.57 8.46 -7.07
C LEU A 213 -29.02 9.83 -7.46
N SER A 214 -28.13 10.41 -6.66
CA SER A 214 -27.53 11.73 -6.95
C SER A 214 -26.69 11.71 -8.23
N ASN A 215 -26.02 10.59 -8.54
CA ASN A 215 -25.26 10.43 -9.77
C ASN A 215 -26.13 10.46 -11.03
N THR A 216 -27.41 10.15 -10.88
CA THR A 216 -28.45 10.25 -11.93
C THR A 216 -29.25 11.56 -11.87
N GLY A 217 -28.95 12.45 -10.93
CA GLY A 217 -29.75 13.66 -10.66
C GLY A 217 -31.11 13.40 -10.01
N SER A 218 -31.39 12.16 -9.56
CA SER A 218 -32.71 11.72 -9.10
C SER A 218 -32.88 11.70 -7.59
N ALA A 219 -31.86 12.05 -6.80
CA ALA A 219 -31.98 12.17 -5.35
C ALA A 219 -32.84 13.39 -4.98
N THR A 220 -33.65 13.30 -3.92
CA THR A 220 -34.47 14.44 -3.48
C THR A 220 -33.77 15.21 -2.36
N LYS A 221 -34.00 16.52 -2.29
CA LYS A 221 -33.47 17.36 -1.20
C LYS A 221 -34.00 16.90 0.17
N LYS A 222 -35.27 16.50 0.24
CA LYS A 222 -35.92 16.00 1.46
C LYS A 222 -35.21 14.76 2.02
N ASP A 223 -34.91 13.79 1.16
CA ASP A 223 -34.24 12.55 1.60
C ASP A 223 -32.79 12.80 2.00
N LEU A 224 -32.09 13.67 1.27
CA LEU A 224 -30.73 14.10 1.64
C LEU A 224 -30.71 14.84 2.98
N GLU A 225 -31.70 15.70 3.24
CA GLU A 225 -31.81 16.43 4.50
C GLU A 225 -32.04 15.48 5.69
N TYR A 226 -32.83 14.42 5.51
CA TYR A 226 -33.02 13.38 6.53
C TYR A 226 -31.68 12.74 6.95
N VAL A 227 -30.88 12.32 5.97
CA VAL A 227 -29.56 11.71 6.24
C VAL A 227 -28.58 12.74 6.78
N TYR A 228 -28.61 13.99 6.29
CA TYR A 228 -27.76 15.08 6.76
C TYR A 228 -28.02 15.46 8.23
N LYS A 229 -29.29 15.47 8.68
CA LYS A 229 -29.63 15.69 10.10
C LYS A 229 -29.04 14.59 11.00
N LYS A 230 -28.92 13.37 10.47
CA LYS A 230 -28.33 12.21 11.17
C LYS A 230 -26.83 12.02 10.90
N ARG A 231 -26.14 12.98 10.26
CA ARG A 231 -24.72 12.86 9.88
C ARG A 231 -23.79 12.49 11.03
N GLY A 232 -24.13 12.84 12.27
CA GLY A 232 -23.37 12.47 13.47
C GLY A 232 -23.23 10.95 13.65
N TYR A 233 -24.26 10.19 13.28
CA TYR A 233 -24.30 8.72 13.37
C TYR A 233 -23.66 8.01 12.16
N LEU A 234 -23.22 8.76 11.14
CA LEU A 234 -22.60 8.16 9.97
C LEU A 234 -21.14 7.83 10.23
N ASN A 235 -20.71 6.64 9.81
CA ASN A 235 -19.30 6.30 9.68
C ASN A 235 -18.64 7.10 8.54
N LEU A 236 -17.31 7.11 8.51
CA LEU A 236 -16.51 7.87 7.53
C LEU A 236 -16.93 7.58 6.08
N TYR A 237 -17.12 6.31 5.73
CA TYR A 237 -17.58 5.89 4.40
C TYR A 237 -18.92 6.55 4.02
N SER A 238 -19.91 6.48 4.91
CA SER A 238 -21.23 7.05 4.66
C SER A 238 -21.22 8.57 4.66
N LYS A 239 -20.36 9.22 5.46
CA LYS A 239 -20.15 10.68 5.39
C LYS A 239 -19.59 11.09 4.03
N ALA A 240 -18.61 10.37 3.49
CA ALA A 240 -18.04 10.66 2.18
C ALA A 240 -19.09 10.53 1.07
N LEU A 241 -19.90 9.47 1.09
CA LEU A 241 -21.02 9.27 0.17
C LEU A 241 -22.07 10.37 0.28
N LEU A 242 -22.42 10.79 1.50
CA LEU A 242 -23.33 11.91 1.72
C LEU A 242 -22.75 13.22 1.17
N ALA A 243 -21.47 13.51 1.41
CA ALA A 243 -20.81 14.70 0.88
C ALA A 243 -20.85 14.75 -0.65
N LEU A 244 -20.54 13.62 -1.31
CA LEU A 244 -20.66 13.47 -2.76
C LEU A 244 -22.10 13.65 -3.24
N ALA A 245 -23.07 13.05 -2.54
CA ALA A 245 -24.48 13.16 -2.91
C ALA A 245 -25.00 14.61 -2.81
N LEU A 246 -24.62 15.32 -1.74
CA LEU A 246 -24.92 16.74 -1.55
C LEU A 246 -24.25 17.59 -2.64
N HIS A 247 -22.98 17.31 -2.97
CA HIS A 247 -22.25 17.99 -4.04
C HIS A 247 -22.95 17.79 -5.40
N ASN A 248 -23.27 16.55 -5.77
CA ASN A 248 -23.96 16.20 -7.02
C ASN A 248 -25.31 16.92 -7.15
N MET A 249 -26.03 17.11 -6.04
CA MET A 249 -27.29 17.83 -5.99
C MET A 249 -27.14 19.35 -5.78
N LYS A 250 -25.92 19.89 -5.93
CA LYS A 250 -25.57 21.32 -5.83
C LYS A 250 -25.80 21.94 -4.44
N LEU A 251 -25.84 21.13 -3.38
CA LEU A 251 -25.99 21.57 -1.98
C LEU A 251 -24.62 21.87 -1.34
N LYS A 252 -23.89 22.82 -1.92
CA LYS A 252 -22.47 23.10 -1.62
C LYS A 252 -22.18 23.32 -0.13
N LYS A 253 -22.97 24.17 0.54
CA LYS A 253 -22.76 24.51 1.97
C LYS A 253 -22.84 23.26 2.86
N GLN A 254 -23.82 22.39 2.63
CA GLN A 254 -23.98 21.15 3.40
C GLN A 254 -22.86 20.16 3.09
N ALA A 255 -22.47 20.02 1.82
CA ALA A 255 -21.34 19.17 1.43
C ALA A 255 -20.04 19.60 2.14
N GLN A 256 -19.77 20.91 2.21
CA GLN A 256 -18.63 21.47 2.93
C GLN A 256 -18.67 21.19 4.44
N VAL A 257 -19.85 21.27 5.08
CA VAL A 257 -20.01 20.90 6.50
C VAL A 257 -19.65 19.44 6.72
N VAL A 258 -20.16 18.53 5.88
CA VAL A 258 -19.85 17.10 6.00
C VAL A 258 -18.36 16.84 5.78
N CYS A 259 -17.73 17.51 4.81
CA CYS A 259 -16.28 17.40 4.60
C CYS A 259 -15.48 17.88 5.82
N ARG A 260 -15.89 18.98 6.48
CA ARG A 260 -15.26 19.41 7.74
C ARG A 260 -15.39 18.35 8.83
N ASN A 261 -16.58 17.75 8.99
CA ASN A 261 -16.77 16.66 9.96
C ASN A 261 -15.92 15.41 9.67
N ILE A 262 -15.57 15.16 8.40
CA ILE A 262 -14.62 14.11 8.03
C ILE A 262 -13.20 14.55 8.44
N MET A 263 -12.80 15.78 8.07
CA MET A 263 -11.47 16.33 8.33
C MET A 263 -11.09 16.38 9.80
N ASP A 264 -12.05 16.50 10.72
CA ASP A 264 -11.81 16.43 12.17
C ASP A 264 -11.17 15.10 12.62
N LEU A 265 -11.26 14.05 11.80
CA LEU A 265 -10.76 12.70 12.08
C LEU A 265 -9.46 12.35 11.33
N VAL A 266 -8.83 13.32 10.67
CA VAL A 266 -7.64 13.07 9.85
C VAL A 266 -6.43 12.66 10.69
N LYS A 267 -5.72 11.61 10.26
CA LYS A 267 -4.40 11.24 10.75
C LYS A 267 -3.33 11.75 9.78
N VAL A 268 -2.25 12.34 10.30
CA VAL A 268 -1.16 12.90 9.49
C VAL A 268 0.17 12.38 10.00
N ASP A 269 0.93 11.74 9.12
CA ASP A 269 2.32 11.41 9.35
C ASP A 269 3.20 12.49 8.68
N LYS A 270 3.88 13.28 9.52
CA LYS A 270 4.74 14.38 9.08
C LYS A 270 6.05 13.89 8.47
N GLU A 271 6.59 12.77 8.92
CA GLU A 271 7.84 12.22 8.42
C GLU A 271 7.65 11.70 6.98
N ASN A 272 6.57 10.93 6.81
CA ASN A 272 6.24 10.34 5.52
C ASN A 272 5.40 11.24 4.62
N GLN A 273 4.96 12.41 5.09
CA GLN A 273 4.07 13.33 4.35
C GLN A 273 2.81 12.63 3.83
N THR A 274 2.22 11.74 4.64
CA THR A 274 0.98 11.01 4.33
C THR A 274 -0.16 11.44 5.23
N ALA A 275 -1.39 11.22 4.76
CA ALA A 275 -2.59 11.45 5.54
C ALA A 275 -3.65 10.40 5.21
N TRP A 276 -4.38 9.95 6.21
CA TRP A 276 -5.45 8.97 6.05
C TRP A 276 -6.51 9.13 7.13
N PHE A 277 -7.61 8.42 6.95
CA PHE A 277 -8.68 8.31 7.91
C PHE A 277 -8.79 6.85 8.34
N GLU A 278 -8.66 6.62 9.63
CA GLU A 278 -8.77 5.29 10.24
C GLU A 278 -10.26 4.94 10.37
N THR A 279 -10.66 3.79 9.85
CA THR A 279 -12.03 3.29 10.04
C THR A 279 -12.11 2.45 11.31
N GLU A 280 -13.24 2.53 12.01
CA GLU A 280 -13.50 1.64 13.14
C GLU A 280 -13.50 0.19 12.62
N GLN A 281 -12.59 -0.67 13.08
CA GLN A 281 -12.60 -2.07 12.70
C GLN A 281 -13.88 -2.75 13.22
N ASN A 282 -14.85 -2.90 12.34
CA ASN A 282 -15.99 -3.80 12.54
C ASN A 282 -15.77 -5.08 11.73
N TYR A 283 -16.30 -6.17 12.24
CA TYR A 283 -16.06 -7.55 11.83
C TYR A 283 -15.81 -7.79 10.31
N TRP A 284 -14.94 -8.77 10.04
CA TRP A 284 -14.40 -9.14 8.71
C TRP A 284 -15.42 -9.35 7.56
N TRP A 285 -16.73 -9.48 7.84
CA TRP A 285 -17.79 -9.66 6.84
C TRP A 285 -18.46 -8.35 6.36
N PHE A 286 -18.12 -7.19 6.92
CA PHE A 286 -18.67 -5.92 6.44
C PHE A 286 -17.98 -5.42 5.17
N TRP A 287 -18.60 -5.69 4.02
CA TRP A 287 -18.11 -5.28 2.69
C TRP A 287 -18.00 -3.75 2.46
N TYR A 288 -18.48 -2.92 3.40
CA TYR A 288 -18.53 -1.46 3.32
C TYR A 288 -17.53 -0.72 4.24
N ASN A 289 -16.55 -1.42 4.81
CA ASN A 289 -15.67 -0.86 5.84
C ASN A 289 -14.18 -1.18 5.59
N SER A 290 -13.75 -1.06 4.34
CA SER A 290 -12.32 -1.10 4.00
C SER A 290 -11.72 0.29 4.18
N ASP A 291 -10.58 0.39 4.88
CA ASP A 291 -9.84 1.66 5.03
C ASP A 291 -9.50 2.26 3.67
N ILE A 292 -9.04 1.45 2.71
CA ILE A 292 -8.65 1.91 1.38
C ILE A 292 -9.86 2.43 0.60
N GLU A 293 -10.98 1.70 0.60
CA GLU A 293 -12.20 2.13 -0.09
C GLU A 293 -12.76 3.42 0.52
N THR A 294 -12.78 3.51 1.85
CA THR A 294 -13.24 4.70 2.56
C THR A 294 -12.37 5.91 2.26
N ASN A 295 -11.04 5.76 2.31
CA ASN A 295 -10.11 6.83 1.97
C ASN A 295 -10.21 7.25 0.49
N ALA A 296 -10.49 6.31 -0.42
CA ALA A 296 -10.75 6.65 -1.83
C ALA A 296 -12.01 7.51 -1.99
N TYR A 297 -13.12 7.16 -1.32
CA TYR A 297 -14.34 7.98 -1.35
C TYR A 297 -14.17 9.33 -0.66
N ILE A 298 -13.38 9.41 0.42
CA ILE A 298 -13.06 10.70 1.06
C ILE A 298 -12.21 11.56 0.12
N LEU A 299 -11.20 10.98 -0.55
CA LEU A 299 -10.40 11.68 -1.55
C LEU A 299 -11.29 12.22 -2.67
N MET A 300 -12.23 11.41 -3.17
CA MET A 300 -13.21 11.82 -4.18
C MET A 300 -14.09 12.96 -3.67
N ALA A 301 -14.64 12.85 -2.46
CA ALA A 301 -15.48 13.88 -1.86
C ALA A 301 -14.74 15.21 -1.68
N LEU A 302 -13.55 15.17 -1.09
CA LEU A 302 -12.72 16.36 -0.87
C LEU A 302 -12.25 16.96 -2.19
N SER A 303 -11.86 16.15 -3.18
CA SER A 303 -11.46 16.66 -4.50
C SER A 303 -12.59 17.43 -5.20
N ASN A 304 -13.83 16.96 -5.06
CA ASN A 304 -15.00 17.61 -5.65
C ASN A 304 -15.51 18.83 -4.84
N VAL A 305 -15.39 18.79 -3.51
CA VAL A 305 -15.97 19.82 -2.61
C VAL A 305 -14.96 20.91 -2.21
N ASP A 306 -13.70 20.54 -2.03
CA ASP A 306 -12.60 21.40 -1.58
C ASP A 306 -11.27 21.04 -2.30
N PRO A 307 -11.17 21.31 -3.61
CA PRO A 307 -10.04 20.89 -4.45
C PRO A 307 -8.69 21.51 -4.05
N GLN A 308 -8.69 22.58 -3.26
CA GLN A 308 -7.49 23.27 -2.80
C GLN A 308 -6.99 22.76 -1.44
N ASN A 309 -7.64 21.75 -0.88
CA ASN A 309 -7.29 21.23 0.43
C ASN A 309 -5.88 20.64 0.43
N LYS A 310 -5.02 21.13 1.33
CA LYS A 310 -3.62 20.71 1.47
C LYS A 310 -3.45 19.25 1.89
N ILE A 311 -4.53 18.58 2.32
CA ILE A 311 -4.49 17.16 2.69
C ILE A 311 -4.50 16.23 1.47
N LEU A 312 -5.09 16.65 0.36
CA LEU A 312 -5.32 15.79 -0.80
C LEU A 312 -4.01 15.14 -1.29
N PRO A 313 -2.89 15.87 -1.48
CA PRO A 313 -1.63 15.25 -1.91
C PRO A 313 -1.13 14.17 -0.95
N LYS A 314 -1.34 14.36 0.36
CA LYS A 314 -0.91 13.42 1.41
C LYS A 314 -1.79 12.16 1.42
N MET A 315 -3.08 12.30 1.11
CA MET A 315 -4.00 11.17 0.94
C MET A 315 -3.65 10.34 -0.28
N VAL A 316 -3.38 10.97 -1.43
CA VAL A 316 -2.96 10.21 -2.62
C VAL A 316 -1.65 9.47 -2.34
N LYS A 317 -0.69 10.11 -1.66
CA LYS A 317 0.55 9.44 -1.22
C LYS A 317 0.26 8.22 -0.34
N TRP A 318 -0.68 8.32 0.60
CA TRP A 318 -1.06 7.19 1.46
C TRP A 318 -1.71 6.05 0.66
N LEU A 319 -2.65 6.35 -0.25
CA LEU A 319 -3.27 5.35 -1.12
C LEU A 319 -2.21 4.64 -1.96
N LEU A 320 -1.24 5.36 -2.53
CA LEU A 320 -0.17 4.76 -3.31
C LEU A 320 0.77 3.86 -2.51
N ARG A 321 1.00 4.17 -1.23
CA ARG A 321 1.78 3.31 -0.34
C ARG A 321 1.04 2.02 0.02
N ASN A 322 -0.29 2.08 0.12
CA ASN A 322 -1.17 0.94 0.38
C ASN A 322 -1.47 0.09 -0.88
N ARG A 323 -0.61 0.18 -1.90
CA ARG A 323 -0.78 -0.52 -3.16
C ARG A 323 -0.02 -1.85 -3.15
N GLU A 324 -0.70 -2.93 -3.54
CA GLU A 324 -0.15 -4.27 -3.74
C GLU A 324 0.22 -4.46 -5.22
N GLY A 325 1.48 -4.19 -5.58
CA GLY A 325 1.94 -4.29 -6.96
C GLY A 325 1.20 -3.32 -7.89
N MET A 326 0.34 -3.85 -8.78
CA MET A 326 -0.45 -3.04 -9.71
C MET A 326 -1.88 -2.73 -9.20
N ARG A 327 -2.28 -3.23 -8.03
CA ARG A 327 -3.66 -3.15 -7.53
C ARG A 327 -3.74 -2.71 -6.07
N TRP A 328 -4.95 -2.57 -5.56
CA TRP A 328 -5.26 -2.54 -4.13
C TRP A 328 -5.97 -3.83 -3.73
N ARG A 329 -6.28 -3.97 -2.43
CA ARG A 329 -6.85 -5.15 -1.77
C ARG A 329 -7.90 -5.94 -2.57
N SER A 330 -8.77 -5.26 -3.33
CA SER A 330 -9.72 -5.90 -4.25
C SER A 330 -9.86 -5.14 -5.57
N THR A 331 -10.47 -5.76 -6.59
CA THR A 331 -10.78 -5.11 -7.88
C THR A 331 -11.75 -3.95 -7.73
N LYS A 332 -12.77 -4.10 -6.86
CA LYS A 332 -13.69 -3.03 -6.48
C LYS A 332 -12.94 -1.85 -5.87
N THR A 333 -12.11 -2.11 -4.85
CA THR A 333 -11.30 -1.08 -4.19
C THR A 333 -10.34 -0.40 -5.16
N THR A 334 -9.66 -1.17 -6.01
CA THR A 334 -8.75 -0.65 -7.05
C THR A 334 -9.48 0.32 -7.97
N ALA A 335 -10.70 -0.01 -8.40
CA ALA A 335 -11.49 0.86 -9.27
C ALA A 335 -11.87 2.18 -8.60
N PHE A 336 -12.25 2.15 -7.32
CA PHE A 336 -12.56 3.36 -6.57
C PHE A 336 -11.36 4.24 -6.30
N VAL A 337 -10.20 3.65 -6.00
CA VAL A 337 -8.94 4.39 -5.88
C VAL A 337 -8.60 5.07 -7.21
N VAL A 338 -8.72 4.36 -8.33
CA VAL A 338 -8.49 4.90 -9.67
C VAL A 338 -9.45 6.06 -9.99
N TYR A 339 -10.74 5.92 -9.69
CA TYR A 339 -11.71 7.00 -9.91
C TYR A 339 -11.45 8.22 -9.00
N ALA A 340 -11.11 7.97 -7.73
CA ALA A 340 -10.74 9.04 -6.81
C ALA A 340 -9.46 9.78 -7.25
N MET A 341 -8.49 9.05 -7.81
CA MET A 341 -7.30 9.65 -8.43
C MET A 341 -7.68 10.46 -9.67
N ALA A 342 -8.57 9.96 -10.54
CA ALA A 342 -9.05 10.70 -11.70
C ALA A 342 -9.74 12.02 -11.30
N ASP A 343 -10.64 11.98 -10.31
CA ASP A 343 -11.30 13.17 -9.78
C ASP A 343 -10.30 14.14 -9.13
N TYR A 344 -9.33 13.63 -8.36
CA TYR A 344 -8.25 14.45 -7.80
C TYR A 344 -7.44 15.15 -8.91
N ILE A 345 -7.06 14.40 -9.94
CA ILE A 345 -6.28 14.88 -11.08
C ILE A 345 -7.04 15.98 -11.83
N ARG A 346 -8.35 15.78 -12.09
CA ARG A 346 -9.25 16.78 -12.71
C ARG A 346 -9.37 18.02 -11.86
N ALA A 347 -9.63 17.84 -10.56
CA ALA A 347 -9.84 18.91 -9.60
C ALA A 347 -8.60 19.79 -9.40
N THR A 348 -7.40 19.20 -9.45
CA THR A 348 -6.12 19.89 -9.23
C THR A 348 -5.43 20.35 -10.51
N GLY A 349 -5.87 19.88 -11.68
CA GLY A 349 -5.27 20.23 -12.96
C GLY A 349 -3.93 19.54 -13.25
N GLU A 350 -3.65 18.40 -12.61
CA GLU A 350 -2.37 17.68 -12.76
C GLU A 350 -2.08 17.16 -14.18
N LEU A 351 -3.08 17.07 -15.07
CA LEU A 351 -2.91 16.64 -16.48
C LEU A 351 -2.42 17.74 -17.42
N ASN A 352 -2.29 18.98 -16.96
CA ASN A 352 -1.75 20.07 -17.76
C ASN A 352 -0.41 20.57 -17.20
N PRO A 353 0.60 19.69 -16.99
CA PRO A 353 1.92 20.16 -16.59
C PRO A 353 2.57 20.87 -17.79
N GLU A 354 3.21 21.99 -17.48
CA GLU A 354 4.09 22.70 -18.40
C GLU A 354 5.29 23.20 -17.61
N TYR A 355 6.31 22.34 -17.52
CA TYR A 355 7.54 22.66 -16.82
C TYR A 355 8.73 21.82 -17.28
N THR A 356 9.92 22.38 -17.12
CA THR A 356 11.19 21.66 -17.26
C THR A 356 11.69 21.23 -15.89
N ILE A 357 12.12 19.97 -15.79
CA ILE A 357 12.72 19.39 -14.59
C ILE A 357 14.22 19.22 -14.82
N THR A 358 15.03 19.74 -13.91
CA THR A 358 16.47 19.48 -13.88
C THR A 358 16.81 18.75 -12.59
N VAL A 359 17.37 17.54 -12.71
CA VAL A 359 17.83 16.71 -11.59
C VAL A 359 19.33 16.86 -11.46
N LYS A 360 19.80 17.29 -10.29
CA LYS A 360 21.22 17.45 -9.99
C LYS A 360 21.63 16.62 -8.79
N LEU A 361 22.88 16.17 -8.81
CA LEU A 361 23.57 15.57 -7.66
C LEU A 361 24.77 16.47 -7.34
N GLY A 362 24.66 17.23 -6.24
CA GLY A 362 25.55 18.36 -5.99
C GLY A 362 25.46 19.37 -7.14
N LYS A 363 26.61 19.70 -7.76
CA LYS A 363 26.67 20.62 -8.92
C LYS A 363 26.43 19.95 -10.28
N LYS A 364 26.47 18.61 -10.36
CA LYS A 364 26.37 17.87 -11.62
C LYS A 364 24.91 17.71 -12.03
N VAL A 365 24.56 18.17 -13.23
CA VAL A 365 23.27 17.86 -13.86
C VAL A 365 23.29 16.40 -14.29
N LEU A 366 22.36 15.61 -13.76
CA LEU A 366 22.17 14.21 -14.14
C LEU A 366 21.15 14.07 -15.26
N LYS A 367 20.15 14.95 -15.28
CA LYS A 367 19.05 14.88 -16.23
C LYS A 367 18.34 16.22 -16.36
N GLU A 368 17.90 16.50 -17.57
CA GLU A 368 16.93 17.55 -17.85
C GLU A 368 15.80 16.96 -18.70
N VAL A 369 14.55 17.25 -18.34
CA VAL A 369 13.39 16.76 -19.09
C VAL A 369 12.24 17.75 -19.02
N THR A 370 11.71 18.09 -20.19
CA THR A 370 10.51 18.93 -20.30
C THR A 370 9.26 18.06 -20.25
N VAL A 371 8.38 18.38 -19.30
CA VAL A 371 7.08 17.74 -19.14
C VAL A 371 5.99 18.68 -19.63
N THR A 372 5.25 18.19 -20.62
CA THR A 372 4.09 18.85 -21.25
C THR A 372 2.87 17.96 -21.09
N LYS A 373 1.68 18.49 -21.39
CA LYS A 373 0.46 17.68 -21.49
C LYS A 373 0.61 16.41 -22.35
N LYS A 374 1.41 16.45 -23.43
CA LYS A 374 1.58 15.33 -24.37
C LYS A 374 2.37 14.16 -23.79
N ASN A 375 3.28 14.42 -22.85
CA ASN A 375 4.18 13.40 -22.28
C ASN A 375 4.04 13.25 -20.75
N ALA A 376 3.14 14.00 -20.11
CA ALA A 376 2.85 13.97 -18.66
C ALA A 376 2.69 12.55 -18.09
N LEU A 377 2.15 11.63 -18.90
CA LEU A 377 1.91 10.24 -18.53
C LEU A 377 3.06 9.29 -18.91
N PHE A 378 3.86 9.67 -19.90
CA PHE A 378 4.88 8.82 -20.53
C PHE A 378 6.07 9.68 -20.94
N PHE A 379 6.97 9.90 -20.01
CA PHE A 379 8.28 10.51 -20.26
C PHE A 379 9.33 9.69 -19.52
N ASP A 380 10.59 9.86 -19.92
CA ASP A 380 11.69 9.22 -19.20
C ASP A 380 11.81 9.87 -17.82
N ASN A 381 11.22 9.21 -16.84
CA ASN A 381 11.01 9.75 -15.51
C ASN A 381 12.03 9.24 -14.49
N ARG A 382 13.11 8.58 -14.94
CA ARG A 382 14.09 7.97 -14.03
C ARG A 382 15.50 8.45 -14.29
N VAL A 383 16.31 8.42 -13.24
CA VAL A 383 17.77 8.51 -13.29
C VAL A 383 18.30 7.30 -12.54
N LEU A 384 19.20 6.54 -13.15
CA LEU A 384 19.83 5.38 -12.53
C LEU A 384 21.35 5.53 -12.60
N LEU A 385 22.00 5.56 -11.44
CA LEU A 385 23.45 5.50 -11.30
C LEU A 385 23.82 4.15 -10.66
N VAL A 386 24.91 3.54 -11.12
CA VAL A 386 25.36 2.22 -10.64
C VAL A 386 26.85 2.23 -10.33
N GLY A 387 27.24 1.48 -9.31
CA GLY A 387 28.62 1.29 -8.89
C GLY A 387 29.40 2.58 -8.70
N LYS A 388 30.45 2.77 -9.50
CA LYS A 388 31.36 3.91 -9.40
C LYS A 388 30.68 5.26 -9.69
N ASP A 389 29.56 5.25 -10.40
CA ASP A 389 28.81 6.48 -10.73
C ASP A 389 28.03 7.01 -9.51
N VAL A 390 27.92 6.24 -8.43
CA VAL A 390 27.33 6.67 -7.15
C VAL A 390 28.47 7.11 -6.21
N PRO A 391 28.72 8.43 -6.04
CA PRO A 391 29.82 8.91 -5.20
C PRO A 391 29.58 8.62 -3.72
N SER A 392 30.66 8.34 -2.96
CA SER A 392 30.61 8.25 -1.48
C SER A 392 30.50 9.62 -0.83
N GLY A 393 30.05 9.67 0.42
CA GLY A 393 29.85 10.88 1.20
C GLY A 393 28.39 11.31 1.27
N THR A 394 28.15 12.48 1.84
CA THR A 394 26.83 13.09 1.91
C THR A 394 26.60 13.95 0.67
N HIS A 395 25.51 13.65 -0.05
CA HIS A 395 25.16 14.34 -1.29
C HIS A 395 23.73 14.86 -1.23
N THR A 396 23.54 16.07 -1.74
CA THR A 396 22.21 16.65 -1.95
C THR A 396 21.78 16.35 -3.38
N ILE A 397 20.64 15.69 -3.52
CA ILE A 397 19.92 15.58 -4.79
C ILE A 397 18.95 16.78 -4.83
N SER A 398 19.14 17.69 -5.78
CA SER A 398 18.20 18.78 -6.04
C SER A 398 17.37 18.49 -7.28
N ILE A 399 16.08 18.80 -7.18
CA ILE A 399 15.11 18.73 -8.26
C ILE A 399 14.63 20.16 -8.46
N GLU A 400 15.04 20.75 -9.57
CA GLU A 400 14.63 22.08 -9.99
C GLU A 400 13.49 21.94 -11.00
N LYS A 401 12.44 22.73 -10.83
CA LYS A 401 11.25 22.76 -11.66
C LYS A 401 11.01 24.20 -12.10
N ASP A 402 11.07 24.44 -13.40
CA ASP A 402 10.72 25.72 -13.98
C ASP A 402 9.44 25.61 -14.80
N GLY A 403 8.39 26.28 -14.35
CA GLY A 403 7.03 26.19 -14.92
C GLY A 403 5.95 25.77 -13.92
N LYS A 404 4.72 25.59 -14.42
CA LYS A 404 3.52 25.41 -13.61
C LYS A 404 3.12 23.95 -13.51
N GLY A 405 2.94 23.47 -12.28
CA GLY A 405 2.47 22.11 -12.01
C GLY A 405 3.19 21.50 -10.82
N ARG A 406 2.58 20.47 -10.23
CA ARG A 406 3.14 19.71 -9.12
C ARG A 406 4.14 18.68 -9.65
N LEU A 407 5.17 18.37 -8.86
CA LEU A 407 6.11 17.29 -9.16
C LEU A 407 6.41 16.50 -7.89
N TYR A 408 6.26 15.19 -7.94
CA TYR A 408 6.73 14.28 -6.89
C TYR A 408 8.05 13.64 -7.29
N TYR A 409 8.87 13.30 -6.31
CA TYR A 409 10.13 12.60 -6.57
C TYR A 409 10.52 11.69 -5.41
N THR A 410 11.18 10.58 -5.74
CA THR A 410 11.70 9.61 -4.76
C THR A 410 13.08 9.14 -5.20
N ALA A 411 14.06 9.13 -4.31
CA ALA A 411 15.33 8.46 -4.49
C ALA A 411 15.40 7.16 -3.68
N TYR A 412 15.90 6.11 -4.31
CA TYR A 412 16.17 4.82 -3.75
C TYR A 412 17.68 4.56 -3.84
N LEU A 413 18.34 4.39 -2.71
CA LEU A 413 19.74 4.04 -2.62
C LEU A 413 19.86 2.61 -2.09
N GLU A 414 20.52 1.74 -2.85
CA GLU A 414 20.79 0.34 -2.52
C GLU A 414 22.30 0.10 -2.54
N TYR A 415 22.87 -0.52 -1.52
CA TYR A 415 24.31 -0.86 -1.48
C TYR A 415 24.60 -1.97 -0.47
N PHE A 416 25.65 -2.76 -0.69
CA PHE A 416 26.22 -3.63 0.34
C PHE A 416 27.29 -2.86 1.11
N THR A 417 27.04 -2.51 2.37
CA THR A 417 28.05 -1.87 3.24
C THR A 417 28.97 -2.90 3.86
N LYS A 418 30.22 -2.51 4.10
CA LYS A 418 31.23 -3.27 4.83
C LYS A 418 31.65 -2.60 6.15
N GLU A 419 31.05 -1.45 6.47
CA GLU A 419 31.34 -0.70 7.70
C GLU A 419 30.99 -1.50 8.95
N GLU A 420 31.61 -1.15 10.07
CA GLU A 420 31.20 -1.61 11.40
C GLU A 420 30.09 -0.74 12.00
N ASN A 421 29.47 -1.23 13.08
CA ASN A 421 28.37 -0.59 13.79
C ASN A 421 27.16 -0.33 12.87
N LEU A 422 26.83 -1.32 12.02
CA LEU A 422 25.72 -1.28 11.07
C LEU A 422 24.41 -0.90 11.77
N LYS A 423 23.90 0.30 11.48
CA LYS A 423 22.63 0.80 12.03
C LYS A 423 21.43 0.35 11.23
N GLY A 424 20.32 0.07 11.90
CA GLY A 424 19.06 -0.31 11.33
C GLY A 424 18.53 0.73 10.36
N ALA A 425 17.87 0.24 9.32
CA ALA A 425 17.27 1.07 8.27
C ALA A 425 16.03 0.36 7.74
N GLY A 426 14.99 1.12 7.44
CA GLY A 426 13.75 0.61 6.86
C GLY A 426 12.96 1.74 6.21
N ASN A 427 11.98 1.39 5.38
CA ASN A 427 11.16 2.39 4.68
C ASN A 427 9.65 2.26 4.95
N GLU A 428 9.19 1.08 5.33
CA GLU A 428 7.78 0.71 5.41
C GLU A 428 7.54 -0.31 6.53
N ILE A 429 8.53 -1.15 6.75
CA ILE A 429 8.73 -1.99 7.93
C ILE A 429 10.01 -1.53 8.63
N PHE A 430 10.06 -1.72 9.94
CA PHE A 430 11.22 -1.41 10.78
C PHE A 430 11.42 -2.56 11.77
N ILE A 431 12.68 -2.93 12.01
CA ILE A 431 13.02 -4.06 12.88
C ILE A 431 14.00 -3.57 13.94
N LYS A 432 13.68 -3.83 15.21
CA LYS A 432 14.61 -3.70 16.33
C LYS A 432 14.85 -5.08 16.93
N ARG A 433 16.11 -5.47 17.05
CA ARG A 433 16.51 -6.74 17.67
C ARG A 433 16.99 -6.49 19.09
N ASN A 434 16.45 -7.24 20.03
CA ASN A 434 16.82 -7.19 21.45
C ASN A 434 17.22 -8.59 21.91
N TYR A 435 18.20 -8.66 22.81
CA TYR A 435 18.70 -9.91 23.39
C TYR A 435 18.44 -9.91 24.90
N PHE A 436 18.07 -11.08 25.44
CA PHE A 436 17.83 -11.27 26.86
C PHE A 436 18.50 -12.56 27.35
N LYS A 437 19.34 -12.47 28.38
CA LYS A 437 19.81 -13.65 29.11
C LYS A 437 18.63 -14.22 29.92
N LEU A 438 18.40 -15.52 29.80
CA LEU A 438 17.32 -16.23 30.47
C LEU A 438 17.85 -16.93 31.72
N ILE A 439 17.37 -16.52 32.90
CA ILE A 439 17.70 -17.17 34.17
C ILE A 439 16.56 -18.12 34.57
N PRO A 440 16.81 -19.44 34.67
CA PRO A 440 15.77 -20.41 34.97
C PRO A 440 15.19 -20.21 36.37
N LYS A 441 13.86 -20.26 36.48
CA LYS A 441 13.11 -20.12 37.72
C LYS A 441 12.00 -21.15 37.78
N LYS A 442 11.92 -21.90 38.88
CA LYS A 442 10.80 -22.83 39.11
C LYS A 442 9.62 -22.07 39.68
N VAL A 443 8.47 -22.12 39.02
CA VAL A 443 7.22 -21.46 39.43
C VAL A 443 6.16 -22.51 39.67
N VAL A 444 5.59 -22.54 40.86
CA VAL A 444 4.51 -23.46 41.20
C VAL A 444 3.17 -22.80 40.87
N ARG A 445 2.36 -23.41 40.00
CA ARG A 445 1.00 -22.94 39.68
C ARG A 445 -0.01 -24.05 39.98
N LYS A 446 -1.22 -23.65 40.35
CA LYS A 446 -2.34 -24.56 40.57
C LYS A 446 -3.04 -24.81 39.23
N VAL A 447 -3.09 -26.06 38.78
CA VAL A 447 -3.83 -26.47 37.58
C VAL A 447 -4.90 -27.44 38.03
N GLY A 448 -6.15 -26.95 38.09
CA GLY A 448 -7.26 -27.68 38.73
C GLY A 448 -7.04 -27.87 40.23
N LYS A 449 -7.06 -29.12 40.71
CA LYS A 449 -6.84 -29.48 42.13
C LYS A 449 -5.36 -29.77 42.48
N ARG A 450 -4.45 -29.81 41.50
CA ARG A 450 -3.02 -30.16 41.72
C ARG A 450 -2.11 -28.95 41.59
N LYS A 451 -1.01 -28.95 42.35
CA LYS A 451 0.12 -28.02 42.15
C LYS A 451 1.08 -28.64 41.14
N ALA A 452 1.43 -27.89 40.10
CA ALA A 452 2.44 -28.29 39.12
C ALA A 452 3.56 -27.25 39.11
N THR A 453 4.80 -27.74 39.02
CA THR A 453 5.99 -26.90 38.91
C THR A 453 6.30 -26.67 37.44
N PHE A 454 6.31 -25.42 37.04
CA PHE A 454 6.65 -24.97 35.69
C PHE A 454 8.03 -24.33 35.68
N LEU A 455 8.82 -24.61 34.66
CA LEU A 455 10.04 -23.86 34.40
C LEU A 455 9.67 -22.54 33.72
N SER A 456 9.96 -21.43 34.40
CA SER A 456 9.86 -20.06 33.90
C SER A 456 11.27 -19.49 33.75
N TYR A 457 11.39 -18.32 33.13
CA TYR A 457 12.67 -17.61 33.02
C TYR A 457 12.49 -16.14 33.39
N ASP A 458 13.41 -15.62 34.20
CA ASP A 458 13.58 -14.17 34.36
C ASP A 458 14.43 -13.67 33.18
N ARG A 459 14.08 -12.50 32.62
CA ARG A 459 14.70 -11.91 31.43
C ARG A 459 15.61 -10.75 31.81
N ILE A 460 16.90 -10.88 31.55
CA ILE A 460 17.89 -9.81 31.78
C ILE A 460 18.31 -9.24 30.42
N PRO A 461 18.03 -7.95 30.11
CA PRO A 461 18.43 -7.35 28.84
C PRO A 461 19.95 -7.36 28.65
N LEU A 462 20.41 -7.76 27.46
CA LEU A 462 21.82 -7.71 27.06
C LEU A 462 22.07 -6.49 26.16
N LYS A 463 23.18 -5.80 26.41
CA LYS A 463 23.69 -4.67 25.63
C LYS A 463 24.72 -5.14 24.60
N ASP A 464 25.03 -4.27 23.64
CA ASP A 464 26.09 -4.50 22.67
C ASP A 464 27.45 -4.61 23.37
N GLY A 465 28.20 -5.67 23.06
CA GLY A 465 29.50 -5.97 23.67
C GLY A 465 29.45 -6.72 25.01
N ASP A 466 28.25 -7.10 25.49
CA ASP A 466 28.12 -7.88 26.72
C ASP A 466 28.77 -9.27 26.60
N VAL A 467 29.04 -9.85 27.77
CA VAL A 467 29.72 -11.14 27.91
C VAL A 467 28.72 -12.21 28.36
N LEU A 468 28.77 -13.38 27.71
CA LEU A 468 28.06 -14.59 28.07
C LEU A 468 29.04 -15.69 28.47
N GLU A 469 28.56 -16.65 29.25
CA GLU A 469 29.27 -17.89 29.54
C GLU A 469 28.74 -19.02 28.67
N SER A 470 29.58 -19.99 28.33
CA SER A 470 29.13 -21.18 27.61
C SER A 470 28.00 -21.88 28.39
N GLY A 471 26.98 -22.33 27.67
CA GLY A 471 25.75 -22.89 28.23
C GLY A 471 24.62 -21.89 28.48
N ASP A 472 24.91 -20.57 28.53
CA ASP A 472 23.89 -19.54 28.76
C ASP A 472 22.76 -19.60 27.72
N LEU A 473 21.51 -19.47 28.20
CA LEU A 473 20.33 -19.35 27.35
C LEU A 473 20.04 -17.88 27.05
N VAL A 474 19.83 -17.59 25.76
CA VAL A 474 19.51 -16.24 25.27
C VAL A 474 18.20 -16.27 24.51
N GLU A 475 17.29 -15.38 24.84
CA GLU A 475 16.10 -15.10 24.02
C GLU A 475 16.38 -13.91 23.12
N VAL A 476 16.15 -14.10 21.83
CA VAL A 476 16.17 -13.04 20.83
C VAL A 476 14.73 -12.59 20.59
N GLN A 477 14.48 -11.28 20.67
CA GLN A 477 13.21 -10.66 20.34
C GLN A 477 13.38 -9.68 19.19
N LEU A 478 12.65 -9.93 18.09
CA LEU A 478 12.54 -9.03 16.96
C LEU A 478 11.26 -8.21 17.12
N ASP A 479 11.38 -6.94 17.48
CA ASP A 479 10.29 -5.97 17.46
C ASP A 479 10.13 -5.44 16.04
N ILE A 480 8.95 -5.65 15.46
CA ILE A 480 8.63 -5.28 14.09
C ILE A 480 7.56 -4.20 14.11
N GLU A 481 7.86 -3.04 13.52
CA GLU A 481 6.87 -1.99 13.29
C GLU A 481 6.52 -1.93 11.80
N ALA A 482 5.26 -2.14 11.48
CA ALA A 482 4.71 -2.06 10.14
C ALA A 482 3.88 -0.78 9.97
N LYS A 483 4.21 0.02 8.95
CA LYS A 483 3.49 1.28 8.67
C LYS A 483 2.18 1.08 7.91
N ASN A 484 1.94 -0.10 7.33
CA ASN A 484 0.68 -0.53 6.71
C ASN A 484 0.50 -2.05 6.89
N ASP A 485 -0.61 -2.58 6.41
CA ASP A 485 -0.81 -4.03 6.27
C ASP A 485 0.09 -4.58 5.14
N TYR A 486 0.79 -5.67 5.41
CA TYR A 486 1.67 -6.33 4.46
C TYR A 486 1.43 -7.84 4.40
N GLU A 487 1.55 -8.41 3.21
CA GLU A 487 1.46 -9.85 2.97
C GLU A 487 2.82 -10.44 2.60
N TYR A 488 3.03 -11.70 2.98
CA TYR A 488 4.18 -12.52 2.59
C TYR A 488 5.52 -11.85 2.89
N LEU A 489 5.78 -11.57 4.18
CA LEU A 489 7.07 -11.08 4.62
C LEU A 489 7.99 -12.23 5.01
N MET A 490 9.27 -12.01 4.78
CA MET A 490 10.35 -12.87 5.22
C MET A 490 11.28 -12.07 6.12
N PHE A 491 11.63 -12.61 7.28
CA PHE A 491 12.65 -12.08 8.17
C PHE A 491 13.77 -13.09 8.33
N GLU A 492 14.97 -12.76 7.88
CA GLU A 492 16.19 -13.54 8.11
C GLU A 492 16.99 -12.93 9.25
N ASP A 493 17.13 -13.66 10.35
CA ASP A 493 17.93 -13.24 11.49
C ASP A 493 19.22 -14.08 11.58
N ARG A 494 20.36 -13.44 11.33
CA ARG A 494 21.66 -14.11 11.37
C ARG A 494 22.13 -14.25 12.82
N LYS A 495 22.41 -15.48 13.23
CA LYS A 495 22.92 -15.79 14.58
C LYS A 495 24.39 -15.38 14.66
N PRO A 496 24.88 -14.90 15.81
CA PRO A 496 26.31 -14.83 16.05
C PRO A 496 26.89 -16.25 16.09
N ALA A 497 28.06 -16.47 15.48
CA ALA A 497 28.59 -17.82 15.23
C ALA A 497 28.89 -18.64 16.50
N GLY A 498 29.06 -18.00 17.66
CA GLY A 498 29.22 -18.68 18.94
C GLY A 498 27.91 -19.13 19.61
N LEU A 499 26.75 -18.85 19.00
CA LEU A 499 25.43 -19.18 19.56
C LEU A 499 24.65 -20.09 18.61
N GLU A 500 24.03 -21.12 19.17
CA GLU A 500 23.22 -22.09 18.43
C GLU A 500 21.74 -22.09 18.80
N ALA A 501 20.88 -22.47 17.85
CA ALA A 501 19.44 -22.49 18.09
C ALA A 501 19.04 -23.68 18.99
N VAL A 502 18.28 -23.40 20.05
CA VAL A 502 17.88 -24.44 21.03
C VAL A 502 16.84 -25.40 20.45
N ALA A 503 16.04 -24.95 19.50
CA ALA A 503 15.02 -25.78 18.85
C ALA A 503 15.63 -26.59 17.69
N LEU A 504 15.27 -27.88 17.60
CA LEU A 504 15.82 -28.82 16.62
C LEU A 504 14.87 -29.15 15.45
N ARG A 505 13.61 -28.70 15.47
CA ARG A 505 12.62 -29.00 14.42
C ARG A 505 11.92 -27.74 13.89
N SER A 506 11.91 -27.59 12.56
CA SER A 506 11.07 -26.65 11.82
C SER A 506 9.59 -27.04 11.99
N GLY A 507 8.68 -26.09 12.24
CA GLY A 507 7.27 -26.41 12.47
C GLY A 507 6.33 -25.21 12.55
N TYR A 508 5.05 -25.45 12.28
CA TYR A 508 3.97 -24.49 12.01
C TYR A 508 3.54 -23.55 13.17
N SER A 509 4.18 -23.60 14.34
CA SER A 509 3.60 -22.95 15.53
C SER A 509 4.62 -22.41 16.53
N TYR A 510 5.57 -21.55 16.15
CA TYR A 510 6.37 -20.81 17.15
C TYR A 510 6.80 -19.43 16.63
N ALA A 511 6.24 -18.38 17.25
CA ALA A 511 6.56 -16.95 17.18
C ALA A 511 5.33 -16.12 17.63
N ASN A 512 4.74 -16.48 18.78
CA ASN A 512 3.49 -15.86 19.30
C ASN A 512 2.27 -15.93 18.33
N GLY A 513 2.28 -16.85 17.37
CA GLY A 513 1.20 -17.00 16.36
C GLY A 513 1.29 -16.05 15.17
N LEU A 514 2.34 -15.24 15.08
CA LEU A 514 2.53 -14.26 13.99
C LEU A 514 3.10 -14.89 12.71
N CYS A 515 3.93 -15.92 12.84
CA CYS A 515 4.62 -16.55 11.70
C CYS A 515 3.84 -17.75 11.18
N SER A 516 3.77 -17.90 9.86
CA SER A 516 3.21 -19.07 9.19
C SER A 516 4.20 -20.22 9.07
N ASN A 517 5.51 -19.90 9.04
CA ASN A 517 6.58 -20.89 9.04
C ASN A 517 7.87 -20.32 9.63
N MET A 518 8.69 -21.18 10.22
CA MET A 518 10.01 -20.84 10.78
C MET A 518 11.03 -21.90 10.37
N GLU A 519 12.12 -21.47 9.75
CA GLU A 519 13.26 -22.32 9.40
C GLU A 519 14.45 -22.01 10.31
N LEU A 520 14.99 -23.05 10.93
CA LEU A 520 16.20 -22.99 11.75
C LEU A 520 17.34 -23.53 10.90
N ARG A 521 18.33 -22.69 10.62
CA ARG A 521 19.53 -23.04 9.86
C ARG A 521 20.77 -22.81 10.72
N ASP A 522 21.90 -23.34 10.29
CA ASP A 522 23.17 -23.24 11.02
C ASP A 522 23.58 -21.78 11.21
N GLU A 523 23.42 -20.93 10.20
CA GLU A 523 23.87 -19.54 10.23
C GLU A 523 22.77 -18.52 10.60
N LYS A 524 21.50 -18.92 10.52
CA LYS A 524 20.36 -17.99 10.65
C LYS A 524 19.06 -18.68 11.06
N VAL A 525 18.11 -17.87 11.52
CA VAL A 525 16.71 -18.24 11.66
C VAL A 525 15.88 -17.43 10.66
N VAL A 526 15.00 -18.10 9.91
CA VAL A 526 14.13 -17.44 8.92
C VAL A 526 12.69 -17.56 9.35
N PHE A 527 11.97 -16.44 9.36
CA PHE A 527 10.55 -16.36 9.69
C PHE A 527 9.76 -15.95 8.46
N PHE A 528 8.70 -16.69 8.15
CA PHE A 528 7.74 -16.34 7.13
C PHE A 528 6.44 -15.87 7.79
N VAL A 529 5.98 -14.68 7.40
CA VAL A 529 4.77 -14.05 7.93
C VAL A 529 3.80 -13.83 6.78
N ASN A 530 2.72 -14.60 6.73
CA ASN A 530 1.73 -14.52 5.66
C ASN A 530 1.02 -13.16 5.64
N TRP A 531 0.69 -12.64 6.82
CA TRP A 531 -0.01 -11.38 6.99
C TRP A 531 0.51 -10.66 8.24
N LEU A 532 0.93 -9.41 8.08
CA LEU A 532 1.38 -8.53 9.14
C LEU A 532 0.51 -7.27 9.12
N GLN A 533 -0.29 -7.08 10.16
CA GLN A 533 -1.14 -5.89 10.27
C GLN A 533 -0.29 -4.64 10.52
N GLN A 534 -0.80 -3.47 10.15
CA GLN A 534 -0.22 -2.20 10.56
C GLN A 534 -0.08 -2.15 12.10
N GLY A 535 1.03 -1.60 12.59
CA GLY A 535 1.31 -1.46 14.02
C GLY A 535 2.57 -2.18 14.48
N LYS A 536 2.64 -2.49 15.78
CA LYS A 536 3.80 -3.11 16.41
C LYS A 536 3.53 -4.58 16.71
N HIS A 537 4.48 -5.42 16.34
CA HIS A 537 4.47 -6.87 16.50
C HIS A 537 5.81 -7.33 17.03
N TYR A 538 5.89 -8.55 17.53
CA TYR A 538 7.16 -9.12 17.94
C TYR A 538 7.23 -10.63 17.72
N ILE A 539 8.44 -11.10 17.39
CA ILE A 539 8.79 -12.51 17.21
C ILE A 539 9.89 -12.84 18.22
N THR A 540 9.82 -14.01 18.86
CA THR A 540 10.88 -14.48 19.76
C THR A 540 11.35 -15.88 19.39
N TYR A 541 12.64 -16.14 19.64
CA TYR A 541 13.24 -17.47 19.58
C TYR A 541 14.43 -17.55 20.54
N LYS A 542 14.94 -18.76 20.79
CA LYS A 542 15.99 -19.00 21.79
C LYS A 542 17.26 -19.54 21.17
N LEU A 543 18.38 -19.03 21.66
CA LEU A 543 19.74 -19.45 21.37
C LEU A 543 20.43 -19.95 22.65
N ARG A 544 21.49 -20.71 22.48
CA ARG A 544 22.44 -21.12 23.53
C ARG A 544 23.83 -20.67 23.13
N ALA A 545 24.57 -20.04 24.05
CA ALA A 545 25.99 -19.76 23.84
C ALA A 545 26.80 -21.06 23.98
N GLU A 546 27.65 -21.38 23.00
CA GLU A 546 28.38 -22.65 22.97
C GLU A 546 29.89 -22.45 22.77
N ILE A 547 30.28 -21.73 21.72
CA ILE A 547 31.69 -21.62 21.32
C ILE A 547 32.29 -20.33 21.88
N PRO A 548 33.37 -20.39 22.69
CA PRO A 548 34.06 -19.20 23.17
C PRO A 548 34.65 -18.35 22.04
N GLY A 549 34.57 -17.03 22.16
CA GLY A 549 35.09 -16.09 21.16
C GLY A 549 34.33 -14.77 21.13
N MET A 550 34.75 -13.88 20.23
CA MET A 550 34.08 -12.60 19.95
C MET A 550 33.35 -12.70 18.61
N PHE A 551 32.05 -12.42 18.60
CA PHE A 551 31.21 -12.63 17.43
C PHE A 551 30.36 -11.42 17.11
N HIS A 552 30.15 -11.20 15.81
CA HIS A 552 29.12 -10.31 15.29
C HIS A 552 27.85 -11.11 15.00
N ALA A 553 26.73 -10.64 15.53
CA ALA A 553 25.42 -10.93 14.98
C ALA A 553 25.11 -9.89 13.91
N LEU A 554 25.23 -10.28 12.64
CA LEU A 554 24.84 -9.41 11.52
C LEU A 554 23.37 -8.99 11.66
N PRO A 555 22.98 -7.80 11.15
CA PRO A 555 21.61 -7.34 11.26
C PRO A 555 20.56 -8.34 10.75
N THR A 556 19.41 -8.39 11.42
CA THR A 556 18.21 -9.04 10.87
C THR A 556 17.83 -8.33 9.58
N TYR A 557 17.50 -9.09 8.54
CA TYR A 557 16.97 -8.59 7.28
C TYR A 557 15.49 -8.93 7.16
N GLY A 558 14.64 -7.96 6.86
CA GLY A 558 13.23 -8.20 6.55
C GLY A 558 12.87 -7.67 5.17
N GLU A 559 12.03 -8.39 4.44
CA GLU A 559 11.47 -7.92 3.18
C GLU A 559 10.06 -8.47 2.92
N ALA A 560 9.26 -7.73 2.16
CA ALA A 560 8.07 -8.29 1.53
C ALA A 560 8.47 -9.01 0.23
N MET A 561 8.18 -10.31 0.14
CA MET A 561 8.66 -11.17 -0.95
C MET A 561 8.15 -10.72 -2.34
N TYR A 562 6.91 -10.21 -2.40
CA TYR A 562 6.27 -9.75 -3.65
C TYR A 562 6.27 -8.22 -3.81
N ALA A 563 6.73 -7.49 -2.80
CA ALA A 563 6.92 -6.05 -2.85
C ALA A 563 8.36 -5.73 -2.42
N PRO A 564 9.37 -6.07 -3.24
CA PRO A 564 10.79 -6.01 -2.87
C PRO A 564 11.31 -4.58 -2.63
N LYS A 565 10.46 -3.56 -2.68
CA LYS A 565 10.79 -2.20 -2.22
C LYS A 565 10.52 -2.01 -0.73
N VAL A 566 9.76 -2.90 -0.07
CA VAL A 566 9.47 -2.92 1.37
C VAL A 566 10.56 -3.76 2.03
N LYS A 567 11.50 -3.11 2.71
CA LYS A 567 12.65 -3.77 3.33
C LYS A 567 12.99 -3.12 4.66
N ALA A 568 13.60 -3.91 5.54
CA ALA A 568 14.17 -3.45 6.80
C ALA A 568 15.47 -4.19 7.13
N THR A 569 16.30 -3.54 7.92
CA THR A 569 17.44 -4.13 8.61
C THR A 569 17.46 -3.64 10.05
N SER A 570 17.86 -4.49 10.99
CA SER A 570 18.11 -4.08 12.39
C SER A 570 19.50 -3.45 12.56
N ASP A 571 19.84 -3.10 13.80
CA ASP A 571 21.23 -2.87 14.21
C ASP A 571 22.03 -4.18 14.21
N GLU A 572 23.34 -4.11 13.99
CA GLU A 572 24.26 -5.19 14.37
C GLU A 572 24.38 -5.30 15.90
N TRP A 573 24.86 -6.45 16.35
CA TRP A 573 25.13 -6.68 17.77
C TRP A 573 26.40 -7.51 17.93
N ARG A 574 27.17 -7.24 18.98
CA ARG A 574 28.42 -7.93 19.32
C ARG A 574 28.28 -8.62 20.67
N VAL A 575 28.90 -9.79 20.77
CA VAL A 575 28.91 -10.59 21.99
C VAL A 575 30.25 -11.29 22.16
N THR A 576 30.68 -11.39 23.42
CA THR A 576 31.80 -12.24 23.80
C THR A 576 31.26 -13.46 24.54
N VAL A 577 31.58 -14.66 24.08
CA VAL A 577 31.32 -15.90 24.82
C VAL A 577 32.62 -16.33 25.49
N LYS A 578 32.59 -16.53 26.80
CA LYS A 578 33.68 -17.10 27.59
C LYS A 578 33.39 -18.56 27.90
N ASP A 579 34.45 -19.32 28.10
CA ASP A 579 34.33 -20.69 28.54
C ASP A 579 33.65 -20.76 29.90
N GLU A 580 32.88 -21.82 30.14
CA GLU A 580 32.26 -22.04 31.45
C GLU A 580 33.39 -22.24 32.45
N LYS A 581 33.41 -21.48 33.56
CA LYS A 581 34.39 -21.74 34.62
C LYS A 581 34.16 -23.16 35.11
N ALA A 582 35.10 -24.06 34.85
CA ALA A 582 35.07 -25.42 35.38
C ALA A 582 34.80 -25.34 36.89
N GLY A 583 33.60 -25.75 37.30
CA GLY A 583 33.27 -25.89 38.71
C GLY A 583 34.16 -26.98 39.27
N HIS A 584 35.16 -26.59 40.06
CA HIS A 584 35.90 -27.51 40.92
C HIS A 584 35.04 -27.96 42.09
#